data_AF-A0A918L9P5-F1
#
_entry.id   AF-A0A918L9P5-F1
#
_cell.length_a   1.000
_cell.length_b   1.000
_cell.length_c   1.000
_cell.angle_alpha   90.00
_cell.angle_beta   90.00
_cell.angle_gamma   90.00
#
_symmetry.space_group_name_H-M   'P 1'
#
loop_
_entity.id
_entity.type
_entity.pdbx_description
1 polymer ?
#
loop_
_entity_poly.entity_id
_entity_poly.type
_entity_poly.pdbx_seq_one_letter_code
_entity_poly.pdbx_strand_id
1 'polypeptide(L)'
;MYGTRTQDGVIPARDIHARYEDVTVRHGARVDEIGDEFAQRLAAADTEAAERARLAAEAQAQAKLAAEQAEQAPEAKPTWERRQRPTVLSFGAEDETPAAAAPQPVVPPPPPPVAPPPAPEPPRRPVRSRVHSFGPVDDEDLSAQRWMR
;
A
#
# COMPACT_ATOMS: atom_id res chain seq x y z
N MET A 1 66.81 -32.25 -9.72
CA MET A 1 65.67 -31.75 -10.52
C MET A 1 65.25 -30.42 -9.93
N TYR A 2 65.46 -29.32 -10.64
CA TYR A 2 65.08 -27.97 -10.17
C TYR A 2 63.80 -27.55 -10.90
N GLY A 3 62.76 -27.25 -10.11
CA GLY A 3 61.47 -26.80 -10.62
C GLY A 3 61.52 -25.38 -11.16
N THR A 4 60.91 -25.16 -12.32
CA THR A 4 60.73 -23.83 -12.92
C THR A 4 59.71 -23.05 -12.12
N ARG A 5 60.18 -22.03 -11.39
CA ARG A 5 59.36 -21.05 -10.70
C ARG A 5 58.64 -20.19 -11.75
N THR A 6 57.33 -20.31 -11.80
CA THR A 6 56.42 -19.53 -12.64
C THR A 6 56.69 -18.05 -12.43
N GLN A 7 57.04 -17.33 -13.49
CA GLN A 7 57.25 -15.89 -13.45
C GLN A 7 55.90 -15.21 -13.21
N ASP A 8 55.79 -14.51 -12.09
CA ASP A 8 54.61 -13.79 -11.65
C ASP A 8 54.17 -12.73 -12.66
N GLY A 9 53.04 -12.98 -13.34
CA GLY A 9 51.81 -12.18 -13.33
C GLY A 9 51.81 -10.64 -13.27
N VAL A 10 52.83 -9.92 -13.73
CA VAL A 10 52.77 -8.45 -13.79
C VAL A 10 51.88 -8.01 -14.97
N ILE A 11 50.64 -7.62 -14.68
CA ILE A 11 49.74 -7.01 -15.66
C ILE A 11 50.32 -5.64 -16.08
N PRO A 12 50.49 -5.36 -17.38
CA PRO A 12 50.96 -4.08 -17.88
C PRO A 12 50.07 -2.92 -17.38
N ALA A 13 50.67 -1.80 -16.97
CA ALA A 13 49.91 -0.62 -16.50
C ALA A 13 48.88 -0.11 -17.52
N ARG A 14 49.15 -0.30 -18.82
CA ARG A 14 48.23 0.03 -19.92
C ARG A 14 46.96 -0.82 -19.90
N ASP A 15 47.07 -2.11 -19.61
CA ASP A 15 45.92 -3.02 -19.53
C ASP A 15 45.03 -2.67 -18.33
N ILE A 16 45.63 -2.18 -17.25
CA ILE A 16 44.89 -1.67 -16.09
C ILE A 16 44.06 -0.44 -16.48
N HIS A 17 44.65 0.54 -17.17
CA HIS A 17 43.94 1.76 -17.60
C HIS A 17 42.80 1.45 -18.56
N ALA A 18 43.03 0.59 -19.55
CA ALA A 18 42.00 0.16 -20.50
C ALA A 18 40.79 -0.48 -19.80
N ARG A 19 41.02 -1.28 -18.75
CA ARG A 19 39.95 -1.87 -17.94
C ARG A 19 39.16 -0.81 -17.17
N TYR A 20 39.82 0.20 -16.61
CA TYR A 20 39.12 1.30 -15.93
C TYR A 20 38.25 2.10 -16.89
N GLU A 21 38.76 2.44 -18.08
CA GLU A 21 37.98 3.15 -19.09
C GLU A 21 36.74 2.36 -19.50
N ASP A 22 36.87 1.07 -19.79
CA ASP A 22 35.74 0.19 -20.12
C ASP A 22 34.70 0.13 -18.97
N VAL A 23 35.14 0.03 -17.72
CA VAL A 23 34.24 0.06 -16.56
C VAL A 23 33.50 1.39 -16.45
N THR A 24 34.17 2.53 -16.67
CA THR A 24 33.52 3.84 -16.61
C THR A 24 32.48 4.03 -17.71
N VAL A 25 32.77 3.55 -18.94
CA VAL A 25 31.83 3.60 -20.05
C VAL A 25 30.60 2.73 -19.77
N ARG A 26 30.80 1.50 -19.30
CA ARG A 26 29.69 0.60 -18.93
C ARG A 26 28.86 1.17 -17.79
N HIS A 27 29.51 1.77 -16.79
CA HIS A 27 28.81 2.41 -15.69
C HIS A 27 27.97 3.60 -16.18
N GLY A 28 28.51 4.45 -17.04
CA GLY A 28 27.77 5.56 -17.65
C GLY A 28 26.53 5.06 -18.41
N ALA A 29 26.72 4.10 -19.31
CA ALA A 29 25.61 3.50 -20.07
C ALA A 29 24.53 2.89 -19.16
N ARG A 30 24.93 2.24 -18.05
CA ARG A 30 23.96 1.68 -17.10
C ARG A 30 23.21 2.76 -16.33
N VAL A 31 23.85 3.88 -15.99
CA VAL A 31 23.18 5.02 -15.35
C VAL A 31 22.17 5.64 -16.30
N ASP A 32 22.53 5.83 -17.56
CA ASP A 32 21.64 6.38 -18.58
C ASP A 32 20.41 5.48 -18.78
N GLU A 33 20.62 4.16 -18.89
CA GLU A 33 19.52 3.17 -18.98
C GLU A 33 18.57 3.24 -17.78
N ILE A 34 19.12 3.33 -16.55
CA ILE A 34 18.30 3.48 -15.34
C ILE A 34 17.54 4.81 -15.35
N GLY A 35 18.16 5.88 -15.85
CA GLY A 35 17.53 7.18 -16.03
C GLY A 35 16.33 7.11 -16.96
N ASP A 36 16.48 6.45 -18.11
CA ASP A 36 15.42 6.26 -19.10
C ASP A 36 14.28 5.39 -18.54
N GLU A 37 14.59 4.29 -17.86
CA GLU A 37 13.58 3.46 -17.19
C GLU A 37 12.78 4.26 -16.14
N PHE A 38 13.46 5.09 -15.36
CA PHE A 38 12.82 5.92 -14.35
C PHE A 38 11.92 6.98 -14.97
N ALA A 39 12.39 7.66 -16.03
CA ALA A 39 11.60 8.65 -16.75
C ALA A 39 10.34 8.03 -17.36
N GLN A 40 10.45 6.83 -17.94
CA GLN A 40 9.31 6.09 -18.49
C GLN A 40 8.29 5.71 -17.41
N ARG A 41 8.75 5.21 -16.26
CA ARG A 41 7.86 4.86 -15.14
C ARG A 41 7.16 6.08 -14.57
N LEU A 42 7.87 7.21 -14.46
CA LEU A 42 7.28 8.47 -13.99
C LEU A 42 6.18 8.95 -14.95
N ALA A 43 6.45 8.96 -16.25
CA ALA A 43 5.47 9.34 -17.27
C ALA A 43 4.23 8.43 -17.23
N ALA A 44 4.41 7.11 -17.11
CA ALA A 44 3.30 6.17 -16.97
C ALA A 44 2.46 6.47 -15.71
N ALA A 45 3.11 6.67 -14.56
CA ALA A 45 2.43 6.99 -13.31
C ALA A 45 1.64 8.31 -13.40
N ASP A 46 2.19 9.32 -14.08
CA ASP A 46 1.51 10.60 -14.31
C ASP A 46 0.27 10.44 -15.18
N THR A 47 0.33 9.60 -16.23
CA THR A 47 -0.85 9.30 -17.05
C THR A 47 -1.94 8.59 -16.26
N GLU A 48 -1.59 7.58 -15.46
CA GLU A 48 -2.54 6.86 -14.60
C GLU A 48 -3.13 7.78 -13.52
N ALA A 49 -2.34 8.70 -12.98
CA ALA A 49 -2.80 9.68 -12.00
C ALA A 49 -3.80 10.66 -12.64
N ALA A 50 -3.54 11.12 -13.88
CA ALA A 50 -4.44 11.98 -14.62
C ALA A 50 -5.78 11.28 -14.92
N GLU A 51 -5.75 10.00 -15.31
CA GLU A 51 -6.96 9.22 -15.54
C GLU A 51 -7.77 9.04 -14.25
N ARG A 52 -7.12 8.71 -13.14
CA ARG A 52 -7.79 8.60 -11.84
C ARG A 52 -8.38 9.94 -11.38
N ALA A 53 -7.68 11.05 -11.60
CA ALA A 53 -8.18 12.37 -11.27
C ALA A 53 -9.43 12.72 -12.10
N ARG A 54 -9.45 12.36 -13.39
CA ARG A 54 -10.62 12.55 -14.26
C ARG A 54 -11.82 11.74 -13.77
N LEU A 55 -11.64 10.45 -13.49
CA LEU A 55 -12.72 9.59 -12.98
C LEU A 55 -13.24 10.07 -11.62
N ALA A 56 -12.36 10.54 -10.74
CA ALA A 56 -12.75 11.10 -9.45
C ALA A 56 -13.56 12.40 -9.63
N ALA A 57 -13.18 13.27 -10.56
CA ALA A 57 -13.93 14.49 -10.87
C ALA A 57 -15.32 14.18 -11.44
N GLU A 58 -15.42 13.19 -12.34
CA GLU A 58 -16.70 12.73 -12.89
C GLU A 58 -17.60 12.13 -11.79
N ALA A 59 -17.05 11.29 -10.91
CA ALA A 59 -17.77 10.72 -9.77
C ALA A 59 -18.25 11.80 -8.78
N GLN A 60 -17.42 12.82 -8.51
CA GLN A 60 -17.81 13.95 -7.68
C GLN A 60 -18.93 14.78 -8.32
N ALA A 61 -18.88 15.00 -9.63
CA ALA A 61 -19.93 15.70 -10.35
C ALA A 61 -21.26 14.92 -10.28
N GLN A 62 -21.22 13.60 -10.49
CA GLN A 62 -22.39 12.74 -10.35
C GLN A 62 -22.94 12.73 -8.92
N ALA A 63 -22.08 12.66 -7.91
CA ALA A 63 -22.48 12.71 -6.52
C ALA A 63 -23.16 14.04 -6.15
N LYS A 64 -22.68 15.17 -6.70
CA LYS A 64 -23.33 16.48 -6.52
C LYS A 64 -24.71 16.52 -7.17
N LEU A 65 -24.85 16.04 -8.40
CA LEU A 65 -26.15 15.95 -9.07
C LEU A 65 -27.12 15.03 -8.32
N ALA A 66 -26.64 13.90 -7.80
CA ALA A 66 -27.46 13.00 -6.99
C ALA A 66 -27.88 13.64 -5.65
N ALA A 67 -26.99 14.41 -5.01
CA ALA A 67 -27.30 15.15 -3.79
C ALA A 67 -28.34 16.24 -4.03
N GLU A 68 -28.21 17.02 -5.11
CA GLU A 68 -29.20 18.05 -5.50
C GLU A 68 -30.57 17.42 -5.82
N GLN A 69 -30.60 16.26 -6.49
CA GLN A 69 -31.84 15.53 -6.73
C GLN A 69 -32.44 14.95 -5.44
N ALA A 70 -31.61 14.49 -4.50
CA ALA A 70 -32.08 14.01 -3.20
C ALA A 70 -32.62 15.15 -2.32
N GLU A 71 -32.09 16.36 -2.46
CA GLU A 71 -32.60 17.56 -1.75
C GLU A 71 -33.94 18.04 -2.33
N GLN A 72 -34.17 17.86 -3.64
CA GLN A 72 -35.47 18.12 -4.28
C GLN A 72 -36.48 16.98 -4.11
N ALA A 73 -36.03 15.79 -3.71
CA ALA A 73 -36.94 14.70 -3.39
C ALA A 73 -37.75 15.09 -2.14
N PRO A 74 -39.09 15.04 -2.19
CA PRO A 74 -39.89 15.30 -1.00
C PRO A 74 -39.45 14.32 0.08
N GLU A 75 -39.08 14.87 1.23
CA GLU A 75 -38.64 14.14 2.42
C GLU A 75 -39.75 13.16 2.82
N ALA A 76 -39.70 11.96 2.23
CA ALA A 76 -40.59 10.87 2.54
C ALA A 76 -40.18 10.41 3.93
N LYS A 77 -40.78 11.04 4.94
CA LYS A 77 -40.63 10.69 6.35
C LYS A 77 -40.60 9.17 6.42
N PRO A 78 -39.55 8.56 6.99
CA PRO A 78 -39.51 7.12 7.14
C PRO A 78 -40.72 6.74 7.97
N THR A 79 -41.76 6.25 7.31
CA THR A 79 -42.90 5.63 7.97
C THR A 79 -42.30 4.35 8.52
N TRP A 80 -41.83 4.41 9.76
CA TRP A 80 -41.58 3.23 10.57
C TRP A 80 -42.93 2.54 10.72
N GLU A 81 -43.29 1.74 9.72
CA GLU A 81 -44.34 0.75 9.85
C GLU A 81 -43.88 -0.16 10.97
N ARG A 82 -44.36 0.12 12.18
CA ARG A 82 -44.24 -0.78 13.31
C ARG A 82 -44.98 -2.04 12.89
N ARG A 83 -44.25 -2.98 12.28
CA ARG A 83 -44.70 -4.35 12.11
C ARG A 83 -45.00 -4.85 13.52
N GLN A 84 -46.27 -4.79 13.90
CA GLN A 84 -46.77 -5.35 15.14
C GLN A 84 -46.63 -6.85 15.02
N ARG A 85 -45.43 -7.36 15.31
CA ARG A 85 -45.23 -8.78 15.54
C ARG A 85 -45.91 -9.07 16.87
N PRO A 86 -46.95 -9.93 16.93
CA PRO A 86 -47.51 -10.34 18.20
C PRO A 86 -46.36 -10.96 19.01
N THR A 87 -45.98 -10.28 20.08
CA THR A 87 -45.01 -10.79 21.03
C THR A 87 -45.75 -11.80 21.88
N VAL A 88 -45.78 -13.05 21.45
CA VAL A 88 -46.30 -14.16 22.25
C VAL A 88 -45.27 -14.43 23.33
N LEU A 89 -45.53 -13.93 24.55
CA LEU A 89 -44.83 -14.33 25.76
C LEU A 89 -45.46 -15.64 26.25
N SER A 90 -45.01 -16.77 25.72
CA SER A 90 -45.35 -18.09 26.24
C SER A 90 -44.50 -18.36 27.50
N PHE A 91 -45.04 -17.98 28.66
CA PHE A 91 -44.59 -18.50 29.95
C PHE A 91 -45.20 -19.89 30.15
N GLY A 92 -44.32 -20.89 30.18
CA GLY A 92 -44.52 -22.30 30.60
C GLY A 92 -45.94 -22.84 30.74
N ALA A 93 -46.30 -23.75 29.83
CA ALA A 93 -47.10 -24.91 30.18
C ALA A 93 -46.19 -26.14 30.01
N GLU A 94 -45.83 -26.76 31.14
CA GLU A 94 -45.39 -28.14 31.15
C GLU A 94 -46.54 -29.04 30.62
N ASP A 95 -46.15 -30.20 30.10
CA ASP A 95 -47.01 -31.29 29.61
C ASP A 95 -47.74 -31.08 28.26
N GLU A 96 -47.06 -31.41 27.15
CA GLU A 96 -47.57 -32.36 26.12
C GLU A 96 -46.53 -32.48 24.98
N THR A 97 -45.85 -33.62 24.88
CA THR A 97 -45.28 -34.06 23.60
C THR A 97 -46.42 -34.30 22.62
N PRO A 98 -46.38 -33.74 21.38
CA PRO A 98 -46.07 -34.66 20.28
C PRO A 98 -45.28 -34.06 19.09
N ALA A 99 -44.73 -35.02 18.33
CA ALA A 99 -44.24 -34.95 16.95
C ALA A 99 -42.88 -34.23 16.73
N ALA A 100 -41.84 -35.07 16.68
CA ALA A 100 -40.54 -34.71 16.14
C ALA A 100 -40.68 -34.08 14.75
N ALA A 101 -40.44 -32.76 14.67
CA ALA A 101 -40.14 -32.10 13.41
C ALA A 101 -38.83 -32.69 12.87
N ALA A 102 -38.82 -33.03 11.58
CA ALA A 102 -37.64 -33.52 10.88
C ALA A 102 -36.43 -32.59 11.16
N PRO A 103 -35.21 -33.13 11.33
CA PRO A 103 -34.04 -32.30 11.56
C PRO A 103 -33.90 -31.30 10.41
N GLN A 104 -34.02 -30.02 10.71
CA GLN A 104 -33.73 -28.98 9.73
C GLN A 104 -32.27 -29.15 9.30
N PRO A 105 -31.96 -29.09 8.00
CA PRO A 105 -30.58 -29.14 7.55
C PRO A 105 -29.84 -27.97 8.19
N VAL A 106 -28.88 -28.30 9.05
CA VAL A 106 -27.95 -27.32 9.62
C VAL A 106 -27.16 -26.75 8.46
N VAL A 107 -27.53 -25.55 8.01
CA VAL A 107 -26.73 -24.82 7.03
C VAL A 107 -25.44 -24.45 7.75
N PRO A 108 -24.27 -24.95 7.30
CA PRO A 108 -23.01 -24.56 7.93
C PRO A 108 -22.84 -23.05 7.78
N PRO A 109 -22.27 -22.37 8.79
CA PRO A 109 -21.98 -20.96 8.67
C PRO A 109 -21.14 -20.72 7.41
N PRO A 110 -21.35 -19.61 6.70
CA PRO A 110 -20.55 -19.29 5.53
C PRO A 110 -19.07 -19.32 5.92
N PRO A 111 -18.18 -19.84 5.06
CA PRO A 111 -16.76 -19.87 5.35
C PRO A 111 -16.27 -18.44 5.64
N PRO A 112 -15.31 -18.28 6.56
CA PRO A 112 -14.75 -16.97 6.82
C PRO A 112 -14.19 -16.39 5.52
N PRO A 113 -14.28 -15.07 5.32
CA PRO A 113 -13.71 -14.43 4.15
C PRO A 113 -12.24 -14.81 4.03
N VAL A 114 -11.82 -15.18 2.82
CA VAL A 114 -10.41 -15.49 2.53
C VAL A 114 -9.58 -14.26 2.90
N ALA A 115 -8.60 -14.46 3.79
CA ALA A 115 -7.70 -13.40 4.16
C ALA A 115 -7.04 -12.83 2.89
N PRO A 116 -7.00 -11.50 2.73
CA PRO A 116 -6.29 -10.90 1.60
C PRO A 116 -4.83 -11.38 1.59
N PRO A 117 -4.22 -11.53 0.40
CA PRO A 117 -2.81 -11.89 0.32
C PRO A 117 -1.98 -10.90 1.14
N PRO A 118 -0.92 -11.37 1.82
CA PRO A 118 -0.06 -10.50 2.60
C PRO A 118 0.47 -9.39 1.69
N ALA A 119 0.30 -8.14 2.15
CA ALA A 119 0.80 -6.98 1.43
C ALA A 119 2.30 -7.16 1.16
N PRO A 120 2.80 -6.75 -0.03
CA PRO A 120 4.21 -6.85 -0.36
C PRO A 120 5.03 -6.13 0.73
N GLU A 121 6.08 -6.80 1.20
CA GLU A 121 6.95 -6.25 2.23
C GLU A 121 7.55 -4.94 1.70
N PRO A 122 7.40 -3.81 2.43
CA PRO A 122 7.91 -2.55 1.94
C PRO A 122 9.43 -2.63 1.76
N PRO A 123 9.99 -1.94 0.75
CA PRO A 123 11.43 -1.96 0.52
C PRO A 123 12.15 -1.55 1.81
N ARG A 124 13.10 -2.40 2.25
CA ARG A 124 13.92 -2.11 3.42
C ARG A 124 14.66 -0.81 3.15
N ARG A 125 14.34 0.22 3.94
CA ARG A 125 15.02 1.51 3.86
C ARG A 125 16.51 1.29 4.12
N PRO A 126 17.40 1.91 3.35
CA PRO A 126 18.83 1.82 3.62
C PRO A 126 19.08 2.32 5.05
N VAL A 127 19.69 1.46 5.87
CA VAL A 127 20.13 1.83 7.22
C VAL A 127 21.19 2.91 7.02
N ARG A 128 20.82 4.17 7.27
CA ARG A 128 21.79 5.25 7.35
C ARG A 128 22.75 4.88 8.47
N SER A 129 24.00 4.53 8.12
CA SER A 129 25.07 4.47 9.09
C SER A 129 25.10 5.84 9.77
N ARG A 130 24.85 5.86 11.08
CA ARG A 130 24.83 7.07 11.88
C ARG A 130 26.28 7.54 11.98
N VAL A 131 26.74 8.28 10.97
CA VAL A 131 28.01 8.99 11.07
C VAL A 131 27.81 10.01 12.19
N HIS A 132 28.52 9.83 13.30
CA HIS A 132 28.61 10.86 14.33
C HIS A 132 29.39 12.03 13.74
N SER A 133 28.67 12.98 13.16
CA SER A 133 29.21 14.29 12.81
C SER A 133 29.45 15.05 14.11
N PHE A 134 30.70 15.08 14.57
CA PHE A 134 31.16 16.06 15.56
C PHE A 134 31.46 17.37 14.82
N GLY A 135 30.40 18.08 14.43
CA GLY A 135 30.47 19.50 14.08
C GLY A 135 30.23 20.36 15.32
N PRO A 136 30.73 21.61 15.38
CA PRO A 136 30.47 22.50 16.50
C PRO A 136 28.96 22.66 16.69
N VAL A 137 28.54 22.43 17.92
CA VAL A 137 27.17 22.55 18.39
C VAL A 137 26.81 24.03 18.35
N ASP A 138 26.08 24.47 17.33
CA ASP A 138 25.33 25.72 17.41
C ASP A 138 24.06 25.44 18.23
N ASP A 139 24.20 25.65 19.52
CA ASP A 139 23.20 25.61 20.60
C ASP A 139 22.19 26.79 20.49
N GLU A 140 21.69 27.12 19.30
CA GLU A 140 21.03 28.43 19.08
C GLU A 140 19.59 28.42 18.52
N ASP A 141 18.86 27.30 18.46
CA ASP A 141 17.43 27.41 18.07
C ASP A 141 16.45 26.43 18.74
N LEU A 142 16.47 26.39 20.07
CA LEU A 142 15.37 25.80 20.87
C LEU A 142 14.37 26.86 21.38
N SER A 143 14.51 28.13 20.97
CA SER A 143 13.62 29.22 21.37
C SER A 143 12.27 29.25 20.65
N ALA A 144 12.12 28.56 19.52
CA ALA A 144 10.89 28.57 18.73
C ALA A 144 9.78 27.63 19.27
N GLN A 145 10.05 26.85 20.31
CA GLN A 145 9.08 25.91 20.89
C GLN A 145 8.18 26.57 21.95
N ARG A 146 7.46 27.62 21.54
CA ARG A 146 6.48 28.33 22.37
C ARG A 146 5.17 28.56 21.62
N TRP A 147 4.47 27.46 21.31
CA TRP A 147 3.12 27.50 20.73
C TRP A 147 2.10 26.69 21.55
N MET A 148 2.32 26.60 22.87
CA MET A 148 1.25 26.36 23.83
C MET A 148 1.18 27.54 24.80
N ARG A 149 0.45 28.57 24.39
CA ARG A 149 -0.31 29.46 25.27
C ARG A 149 -1.47 30.07 24.50
#